data_AF-A0A1U7HEB4-F1
#
_entry.id   AF-A0A1U7HEB4-F1
#
_cell.length_a   1.000
_cell.length_b   1.000
_cell.length_c   1.000
_cell.angle_alpha   90.00
_cell.angle_beta   90.00
_cell.angle_gamma   90.00
#
_symmetry.space_group_name_H-M   'P 1'
#
loop_
_entity.id
_entity.type
_entity.pdbx_description
1 polymer ?
#
loop_
_entity_poly.entity_id
_entity_poly.type
_entity_poly.pdbx_seq_one_letter_code
_entity_poly.pdbx_strand_id
1 'polypeptide(L)'
;MTINYQSDTLAGVTLNSNTSRVHSNSFNDLQADFSTLSSLQQHSSLQAAVSGPEIDIQNLDNLPYSDRLVFSRIGSLNNPPDNGVHDTVTLRTKNLGTSPLRITGVPITGPWELLNNINTPVTIAPKGQLDLRIRFKATSGSVHNGTLTIKSNDADEANKVVQLSGFWQSVSEGNQEPSLNEILQVFGYQTKITGPGQKLNQNGLVQAVGDEVLSAYWQKANASQPVSVKQLAAYHTQGKTATIFWHSKGSNATKVVFTHAGVDGQTLLPRRQNLSQLAQGSFNPNGTFGFKIDQEWSDPTKNNQLIDQQKGSPGPSGHHVRFWAARNRQGQIIPNTWILAMDYSGINYDYQDNVYLVSNIKPETRSTLYRIDVGSNVSYTDQTGKVWTSDTGKGWFSPTTAQAENAGNVAIANTTNDKLYQTYRGKITNTTPLASRIVNFNLPINTPGNVEVRLYFAETYWGAPGKGPGGVGRRVFDVLAENKLVMNNYDITKAAGGALNATMVSIRGVQVTDGKLNLTFKAEKDFPLISAIEVLRA
;
A
#
# COMPACT_ATOMS: atom_id res chain seq x y z
N MET A 1 44.76 27.75 29.88
CA MET A 1 44.83 27.12 28.56
C MET A 1 43.73 27.74 27.73
N THR A 2 44.09 28.61 26.80
CA THR A 2 43.18 29.46 26.03
C THR A 2 42.47 28.62 24.97
N ILE A 3 41.13 28.66 24.92
CA ILE A 3 40.34 28.04 23.85
C ILE A 3 39.66 29.18 23.08
N ASN A 4 40.11 29.38 21.83
CA ASN A 4 39.53 30.32 20.88
C ASN A 4 38.29 29.69 20.24
N TYR A 5 37.16 30.40 20.24
CA TYR A 5 36.04 30.13 19.34
C TYR A 5 36.22 30.97 18.07
N GLN A 6 36.32 30.32 16.91
CA GLN A 6 36.06 30.99 15.63
C GLN A 6 34.54 31.07 15.42
N SER A 7 34.07 32.29 15.22
CA SER A 7 32.71 32.62 14.80
C SER A 7 32.59 32.42 13.29
N ASP A 8 31.81 31.42 12.85
CA ASP A 8 31.27 31.41 11.49
C ASP A 8 29.92 32.14 11.50
N THR A 9 29.93 33.35 10.96
CA THR A 9 28.75 34.15 10.67
C THR A 9 28.04 33.62 9.43
N LEU A 10 26.83 33.07 9.59
CA LEU A 10 25.88 32.95 8.48
C LEU A 10 25.20 34.30 8.26
N ALA A 11 25.55 34.94 7.16
CA ALA A 11 24.94 36.19 6.71
C ALA A 11 23.48 35.96 6.27
N GLY A 12 22.58 36.84 6.70
CA GLY A 12 21.32 37.10 5.98
C GLY A 12 20.01 36.79 6.69
N VAL A 13 19.78 37.31 7.90
CA VAL A 13 18.41 37.62 8.37
C VAL A 13 18.45 38.96 9.12
N THR A 14 17.88 39.99 8.50
CA THR A 14 17.64 41.29 9.15
C THR A 14 16.25 41.25 9.77
N LEU A 15 16.15 41.21 11.10
CA LEU A 15 14.87 41.38 11.80
C LEU A 15 14.64 42.87 12.03
N ASN A 16 13.72 43.47 11.26
CA ASN A 16 13.22 44.80 11.53
C ASN A 16 12.39 44.79 12.82
N SER A 17 12.88 45.50 13.84
CA SER A 17 12.14 45.79 15.06
C SER A 17 11.40 47.11 14.89
N ASN A 18 10.06 47.06 14.86
CA ASN A 18 9.19 48.19 15.23
C ASN A 18 7.73 47.72 15.25
N THR A 19 7.21 47.41 16.44
CA THR A 19 5.97 47.97 17.02
C THR A 19 5.65 47.28 18.34
N SER A 20 5.01 48.05 19.20
CA SER A 20 5.01 48.02 20.66
C SER A 20 3.93 47.15 21.31
N ARG A 21 4.30 46.59 22.48
CA ARG A 21 3.48 46.20 23.65
C ARG A 21 2.36 45.19 23.43
N VAL A 22 2.45 44.04 24.13
CA VAL A 22 1.46 43.56 25.12
C VAL A 22 2.05 42.41 25.96
N HIS A 23 1.98 42.62 27.28
CA HIS A 23 1.92 41.71 28.42
C HIS A 23 2.73 40.40 28.51
N SER A 24 3.51 40.33 29.59
CA SER A 24 3.98 39.14 30.28
C SER A 24 2.88 38.08 30.47
N ASN A 25 3.16 36.83 30.09
CA ASN A 25 2.87 35.63 30.90
C ASN A 25 3.45 34.36 30.24
N SER A 26 3.98 33.49 31.11
CA SER A 26 4.15 32.03 30.98
C SER A 26 5.17 31.44 29.97
N PHE A 27 6.21 30.86 30.56
CA PHE A 27 7.18 29.89 30.04
C PHE A 27 6.57 28.53 29.60
N ASN A 28 5.37 28.51 28.99
CA ASN A 28 4.66 27.25 28.66
C ASN A 28 4.29 27.06 27.17
N ASP A 29 4.67 27.95 26.25
CA ASP A 29 4.27 27.87 24.83
C ASP A 29 5.35 27.33 23.86
N LEU A 30 6.30 26.54 24.34
CA LEU A 30 7.24 25.78 23.48
C LEU A 30 6.99 24.27 23.46
N GLN A 31 5.79 23.83 23.86
CA GLN A 31 5.38 22.43 23.76
C GLN A 31 4.42 22.23 22.58
N ALA A 32 4.88 22.58 21.38
CA ALA A 32 4.20 22.28 20.12
C ALA A 32 5.02 21.28 19.30
N ASP A 33 4.47 20.06 19.27
CA ASP A 33 4.47 19.14 18.14
C ASP A 33 5.77 18.41 17.75
N PHE A 34 6.15 17.43 18.58
CA PHE A 34 7.03 16.32 18.17
C PHE A 34 6.23 15.10 17.64
N SER A 35 4.93 15.23 17.37
CA SER A 35 4.06 14.09 17.06
C SER A 35 4.08 13.63 15.60
N THR A 36 4.91 14.25 14.74
CA THR A 36 4.95 13.96 13.29
C THR A 36 6.33 13.60 12.74
N LEU A 37 7.36 13.42 13.58
CA LEU A 37 8.62 12.87 13.12
C LEU A 37 8.47 11.37 12.86
N SER A 38 8.47 10.99 11.59
CA SER A 38 8.63 9.61 11.15
C SER A 38 9.75 8.92 11.93
N SER A 39 9.55 7.65 12.28
CA SER A 39 10.47 6.79 13.03
C SER A 39 11.83 6.52 12.34
N LEU A 40 12.22 7.34 11.37
CA LEU A 40 13.50 7.29 10.65
C LEU A 40 14.37 8.54 10.83
N GLN A 41 13.95 9.56 11.60
CA GLN A 41 14.74 10.77 11.83
C GLN A 41 15.13 11.07 13.28
N GLN A 42 14.77 10.24 14.26
CA GLN A 42 15.09 10.52 15.67
C GLN A 42 16.54 10.30 16.10
N HIS A 43 17.45 9.85 15.23
CA HIS A 43 18.85 9.56 15.61
C HIS A 43 19.90 10.50 14.98
N SER A 44 19.59 11.78 14.81
CA SER A 44 20.62 12.78 14.43
C SER A 44 20.53 14.10 15.19
N SER A 45 19.99 14.09 16.41
CA SER A 45 20.24 15.17 17.37
C SER A 45 21.18 14.66 18.46
N LEU A 46 22.18 15.46 18.81
CA LEU A 46 22.96 15.28 20.04
C LEU A 46 21.99 15.42 21.23
N GLN A 47 21.30 14.34 21.56
CA GLN A 47 20.44 14.29 22.74
C GLN A 47 21.36 14.22 23.96
N ALA A 48 21.21 15.16 24.90
CA ALA A 48 21.95 15.14 26.15
C ALA A 48 21.72 13.79 26.85
N ALA A 49 22.77 13.16 27.36
CA ALA A 49 22.66 11.88 28.04
C ALA A 49 21.67 11.99 29.20
N VAL A 50 20.72 11.05 29.29
CA VAL A 50 19.73 11.03 30.37
C VAL A 50 20.43 10.67 31.68
N SER A 51 20.10 11.40 32.75
CA SER A 51 20.69 11.15 34.07
C SER A 51 20.18 9.82 34.63
N GLY A 52 21.10 8.89 34.94
CA GLY A 52 20.75 7.55 35.43
C GLY A 52 20.97 6.46 34.39
N PRO A 53 20.52 5.22 34.66
CA PRO A 53 20.43 4.18 33.62
C PRO A 53 19.29 4.51 32.66
N GLU A 54 19.49 4.33 31.36
CA GLU A 54 18.47 4.61 30.33
C GLU A 54 18.58 3.55 29.22
N ILE A 55 17.53 2.75 29.02
CA ILE A 55 17.48 1.69 28.03
C ILE A 55 17.00 2.20 26.68
N ASP A 56 17.71 1.82 25.62
CA ASP A 56 17.23 1.93 24.26
C ASP A 56 17.34 0.59 23.53
N ILE A 57 16.51 0.39 22.52
CA ILE A 57 16.49 -0.85 21.74
C ILE A 57 16.53 -0.57 20.24
N GLN A 58 17.22 -1.44 19.53
CA GLN A 58 17.30 -1.41 18.07
C GLN A 58 17.12 -2.81 17.50
N ASN A 59 16.06 -2.99 16.73
CA ASN A 59 15.93 -4.10 15.80
C ASN A 59 16.96 -3.95 14.67
N LEU A 60 17.92 -4.87 14.55
CA LEU A 60 18.99 -4.77 13.56
C LEU A 60 18.54 -5.04 12.12
N ASP A 61 17.34 -5.60 11.91
CA ASP A 61 16.72 -5.67 10.58
C ASP A 61 16.24 -4.28 10.10
N ASN A 62 16.09 -3.32 11.02
CA ASN A 62 15.57 -1.97 10.77
C ASN A 62 14.18 -1.97 10.08
N LEU A 63 13.41 -3.02 10.32
CA LEU A 63 12.04 -3.23 9.87
C LEU A 63 11.31 -4.19 10.81
N PRO A 64 10.01 -3.98 11.08
CA PRO A 64 9.19 -2.81 10.75
C PRO A 64 9.38 -1.67 11.78
N TYR A 65 9.74 -2.02 13.02
CA TYR A 65 9.91 -1.08 14.14
C TYR A 65 11.08 -1.53 15.03
N SER A 66 11.58 -0.64 15.89
CA SER A 66 12.65 -0.98 16.86
C SER A 66 12.21 -2.01 17.89
N ASP A 67 10.92 -2.04 18.23
CA ASP A 67 10.29 -2.89 19.24
C ASP A 67 9.48 -4.05 18.64
N ARG A 68 9.69 -4.39 17.37
CA ARG A 68 9.03 -5.53 16.71
C ARG A 68 10.01 -6.32 15.87
N LEU A 69 10.17 -7.60 16.19
CA LEU A 69 11.01 -8.54 15.46
C LEU A 69 10.14 -9.49 14.63
N VAL A 70 10.52 -9.68 13.38
CA VAL A 70 9.80 -10.50 12.39
C VAL A 70 10.59 -11.75 12.11
N PHE A 71 9.91 -12.91 12.05
CA PHE A 71 10.55 -14.19 11.81
C PHE A 71 9.80 -15.02 10.77
N SER A 72 10.49 -15.89 10.06
CA SER A 72 9.88 -16.94 9.25
C SER A 72 10.69 -18.22 9.31
N ARG A 73 10.01 -19.36 9.23
CA ARG A 73 10.67 -20.67 9.16
C ARG A 73 9.81 -21.68 8.41
N ILE A 74 10.47 -22.72 7.92
CA ILE A 74 9.84 -23.82 7.21
C ILE A 74 10.22 -25.14 7.90
N GLY A 75 9.23 -25.99 8.15
CA GLY A 75 9.43 -27.35 8.61
C GLY A 75 10.09 -27.48 10.00
N SER A 76 10.74 -28.63 10.20
CA SER A 76 11.32 -29.05 11.48
C SER A 76 12.63 -28.33 11.80
N LEU A 77 12.92 -28.17 13.10
CA LEU A 77 14.25 -27.74 13.56
C LEU A 77 15.32 -28.83 13.40
N ASN A 78 14.93 -30.10 13.48
CA ASN A 78 15.88 -31.21 13.49
C ASN A 78 16.32 -31.61 12.07
N ASN A 79 15.48 -31.34 11.08
CA ASN A 79 15.75 -31.62 9.68
C ASN A 79 15.07 -30.53 8.83
N PRO A 80 15.59 -29.28 8.87
CA PRO A 80 15.03 -28.20 8.08
C PRO A 80 15.27 -28.45 6.59
N PRO A 81 14.38 -27.98 5.71
CA PRO A 81 14.64 -28.02 4.27
C PRO A 81 15.82 -27.10 3.92
N ASP A 82 16.43 -27.30 2.75
CA ASP A 82 17.53 -26.47 2.22
C ASP A 82 17.01 -25.13 1.66
N ASN A 83 16.21 -24.45 2.48
CA ASN A 83 15.69 -23.11 2.24
C ASN A 83 16.43 -22.14 3.17
N GLY A 84 16.69 -20.93 2.66
CA GLY A 84 16.95 -19.81 3.53
C GLY A 84 15.69 -19.41 4.28
N VAL A 85 15.85 -19.16 5.58
CA VAL A 85 14.78 -18.73 6.48
C VAL A 85 15.26 -17.53 7.31
N HIS A 86 14.33 -16.71 7.76
CA HIS A 86 14.58 -15.60 8.68
C HIS A 86 14.16 -15.99 10.11
N ASP A 87 14.73 -17.08 10.62
CA ASP A 87 14.31 -17.64 11.91
C ASP A 87 15.08 -17.07 13.10
N THR A 88 16.09 -16.25 12.86
CA THR A 88 16.99 -15.71 13.88
C THR A 88 17.19 -14.21 13.69
N VAL A 89 16.86 -13.41 14.71
CA VAL A 89 16.95 -11.95 14.69
C VAL A 89 17.81 -11.46 15.84
N THR A 90 18.55 -10.37 15.63
CA THR A 90 19.35 -9.72 16.67
C THR A 90 18.70 -8.41 17.10
N LEU A 91 18.38 -8.30 18.39
CA LEU A 91 17.95 -7.08 19.03
C LEU A 91 19.12 -6.48 19.81
N ARG A 92 19.50 -5.25 19.48
CA ARG A 92 20.53 -4.51 20.21
C ARG A 92 19.90 -3.70 21.33
N THR A 93 20.33 -3.95 22.56
CA THR A 93 19.97 -3.17 23.75
C THR A 93 21.12 -2.21 24.05
N LYS A 94 20.83 -0.94 24.32
CA LYS A 94 21.81 0.11 24.58
C LYS A 94 21.57 0.76 25.93
N ASN A 95 22.61 1.33 26.50
CA ASN A 95 22.50 2.25 27.63
C ASN A 95 22.81 3.67 27.15
N LEU A 96 21.79 4.51 27.01
CA LEU A 96 21.95 5.92 26.62
C LEU A 96 22.22 6.84 27.82
N GLY A 97 22.13 6.29 29.03
CA GLY A 97 22.20 7.03 30.28
C GLY A 97 23.64 7.22 30.78
N THR A 98 23.77 7.97 31.87
CA THR A 98 25.05 8.26 32.53
C THR A 98 25.45 7.23 33.59
N SER A 99 24.55 6.36 34.02
CA SER A 99 24.79 5.34 35.06
C SER A 99 24.69 3.91 34.50
N PRO A 100 25.26 2.89 35.17
CA PRO A 100 25.17 1.50 34.71
C PRO A 100 23.73 0.99 34.63
N LEU A 101 23.34 0.49 33.46
CA LEU A 101 22.07 -0.17 33.21
C LEU A 101 22.21 -1.67 33.52
N ARG A 102 21.51 -2.15 34.54
CA ARG A 102 21.52 -3.53 34.99
C ARG A 102 20.29 -4.25 34.47
N ILE A 103 20.48 -5.13 33.50
CA ILE A 103 19.43 -6.03 33.00
C ILE A 103 19.28 -7.18 33.98
N THR A 104 18.10 -7.33 34.58
CA THR A 104 17.80 -8.30 35.66
C THR A 104 17.09 -9.55 35.15
N GLY A 105 16.54 -9.52 33.94
CA GLY A 105 15.88 -10.67 33.34
C GLY A 105 15.46 -10.40 31.90
N VAL A 106 15.34 -11.47 31.11
CA VAL A 106 14.90 -11.39 29.71
C VAL A 106 13.84 -12.48 29.42
N PRO A 107 12.68 -12.49 30.11
CA PRO A 107 11.65 -13.50 29.84
C PRO A 107 11.14 -13.40 28.40
N ILE A 108 10.88 -14.57 27.82
CA ILE A 108 10.38 -14.74 26.45
C ILE A 108 9.13 -15.61 26.45
N THR A 109 8.13 -15.25 25.65
CA THR A 109 6.86 -16.00 25.52
C THR A 109 6.68 -16.52 24.10
N GLY A 110 5.86 -17.56 23.95
CA GLY A 110 5.59 -18.20 22.67
C GLY A 110 6.75 -19.12 22.21
N PRO A 111 6.74 -19.56 20.94
CA PRO A 111 7.75 -20.45 20.38
C PRO A 111 9.04 -19.69 20.00
N TRP A 112 9.63 -18.96 20.93
CA TRP A 112 10.94 -18.34 20.75
C TRP A 112 11.91 -18.74 21.87
N GLU A 113 13.19 -18.59 21.57
CA GLU A 113 14.27 -18.78 22.55
C GLU A 113 15.39 -17.78 22.35
N LEU A 114 16.13 -17.52 23.43
CA LEU A 114 17.36 -16.75 23.39
C LEU A 114 18.52 -17.70 23.07
N LEU A 115 19.26 -17.42 22.00
CA LEU A 115 20.39 -18.25 21.56
C LEU A 115 21.67 -17.97 22.33
N ASN A 116 21.85 -16.74 22.80
CA ASN A 116 22.98 -16.40 23.63
C ASN A 116 22.64 -16.60 25.11
N ASN A 117 23.49 -17.36 25.81
CA ASN A 117 23.40 -17.53 27.26
C ASN A 117 23.74 -16.20 27.94
N ILE A 118 22.72 -15.41 28.28
CA ILE A 118 22.88 -14.18 29.05
C ILE A 118 22.68 -14.51 30.53
N ASN A 119 23.76 -14.49 31.30
CA ASN A 119 23.71 -14.61 32.75
C ASN A 119 23.16 -13.31 33.34
N THR A 120 21.89 -13.33 33.74
CA THR A 120 21.28 -12.18 34.43
C THR A 120 21.52 -12.28 35.94
N PRO A 121 21.83 -11.17 36.63
CA PRO A 121 21.87 -9.83 36.08
C PRO A 121 23.15 -9.52 35.28
N VAL A 122 23.00 -8.80 34.15
CA VAL A 122 24.11 -8.31 33.32
C VAL A 122 24.11 -6.78 33.31
N THR A 123 25.30 -6.16 33.33
CA THR A 123 25.44 -4.70 33.35
C THR A 123 25.92 -4.17 32.01
N ILE A 124 25.24 -3.17 31.48
CA ILE A 124 25.62 -2.39 30.31
C ILE A 124 26.15 -1.05 30.81
N ALA A 125 27.45 -0.80 30.63
CA ALA A 125 28.07 0.48 30.99
C ALA A 125 27.42 1.65 30.21
N PRO A 126 27.52 2.90 30.68
CA PRO A 126 27.08 4.08 29.92
C PRO A 126 27.63 4.07 28.49
N LYS A 127 26.77 4.35 27.49
CA LYS A 127 27.07 4.26 26.04
C LYS A 127 27.39 2.85 25.53
N GLY A 128 27.31 1.82 26.39
CA GLY A 128 27.51 0.42 26.04
C GLY A 128 26.29 -0.19 25.37
N GLN A 129 26.46 -1.42 24.88
CA GLN A 129 25.38 -2.19 24.24
C GLN A 129 25.50 -3.69 24.52
N LEU A 130 24.38 -4.40 24.40
CA LEU A 130 24.24 -5.84 24.50
C LEU A 130 23.33 -6.33 23.36
N ASP A 131 23.83 -7.25 22.54
CA ASP A 131 23.04 -7.89 21.48
C ASP A 131 22.36 -9.15 22.04
N LEU A 132 21.03 -9.21 21.91
CA LEU A 132 20.20 -10.37 22.22
C LEU A 132 19.89 -11.07 20.90
N ARG A 133 20.20 -12.38 20.79
CA ARG A 133 19.92 -13.18 19.59
C ARG A 133 18.74 -14.09 19.86
N ILE A 134 17.64 -13.88 19.14
CA ILE A 134 16.37 -14.57 19.34
C ILE A 134 16.14 -15.50 18.17
N ARG A 135 15.73 -16.75 18.44
CA ARG A 135 15.32 -17.73 17.43
C ARG A 135 13.84 -18.05 17.54
N PHE A 136 13.18 -18.17 16.40
CA PHE A 136 11.83 -18.67 16.24
C PHE A 136 11.84 -20.20 16.01
N LYS A 137 11.13 -20.93 16.87
CA LYS A 137 11.17 -22.39 16.97
C LYS A 137 9.81 -23.09 16.84
N ALA A 138 8.84 -22.43 16.21
CA ALA A 138 7.55 -23.06 15.96
C ALA A 138 7.69 -24.36 15.14
N THR A 139 6.81 -25.33 15.37
CA THR A 139 6.79 -26.63 14.67
C THR A 139 5.43 -26.93 14.04
N SER A 140 4.45 -26.04 14.22
CA SER A 140 3.11 -26.13 13.66
C SER A 140 2.41 -24.77 13.70
N GLY A 141 1.32 -24.63 12.95
CA GLY A 141 0.50 -23.41 12.89
C GLY A 141 1.12 -22.30 12.04
N SER A 142 0.32 -21.30 11.63
CA SER A 142 0.76 -20.26 10.69
C SER A 142 1.40 -19.05 11.39
N VAL A 143 0.62 -18.05 11.76
CA VAL A 143 1.10 -16.85 12.46
C VAL A 143 1.21 -17.10 13.97
N HIS A 144 2.38 -16.81 14.53
CA HIS A 144 2.66 -16.84 15.97
C HIS A 144 2.97 -15.45 16.47
N ASN A 145 2.55 -15.14 17.69
CA ASN A 145 2.89 -13.91 18.39
C ASN A 145 3.42 -14.21 19.78
N GLY A 146 4.36 -13.39 20.24
CA GLY A 146 5.00 -13.50 21.54
C GLY A 146 5.66 -12.18 21.92
N THR A 147 6.37 -12.21 23.03
CA THR A 147 7.08 -11.04 23.56
C THR A 147 8.41 -11.44 24.15
N LEU A 148 9.40 -10.57 23.99
CA LEU A 148 10.60 -10.54 24.81
C LEU A 148 10.51 -9.29 25.71
N THR A 149 10.65 -9.45 27.02
CA THR A 149 10.66 -8.30 27.95
C THR A 149 12.04 -8.15 28.55
N ILE A 150 12.66 -6.99 28.37
CA ILE A 150 13.94 -6.66 29.02
C ILE A 150 13.62 -6.00 30.35
N LYS A 151 13.91 -6.69 31.45
CA LYS A 151 13.77 -6.15 32.80
C LYS A 151 15.06 -5.44 33.20
N SER A 152 14.97 -4.21 33.65
CA SER A 152 16.15 -3.39 34.00
C SER A 152 15.95 -2.58 35.28
N ASN A 153 17.00 -1.89 35.71
CA ASN A 153 16.95 -0.84 36.74
C ASN A 153 16.68 0.55 36.16
N ASP A 154 16.26 0.63 34.90
CA ASP A 154 15.73 1.86 34.33
C ASP A 154 14.36 2.13 34.97
N ALA A 155 14.14 3.31 35.53
CA ALA A 155 13.03 3.53 36.45
C ALA A 155 11.68 3.73 35.72
N ASP A 156 11.70 4.40 34.58
CA ASP A 156 10.52 4.66 33.75
C ASP A 156 10.30 3.58 32.69
N GLU A 157 11.37 2.89 32.27
CA GLU A 157 11.32 1.77 31.32
C GLU A 157 11.76 0.42 31.91
N ALA A 158 11.49 0.18 33.20
CA ALA A 158 11.89 -1.02 33.95
C ALA A 158 11.50 -2.36 33.29
N ASN A 159 10.49 -2.34 32.43
CA ASN A 159 10.05 -3.49 31.63
C ASN A 159 9.89 -3.07 30.16
N LYS A 160 11.00 -3.05 29.40
CA LYS A 160 10.96 -2.75 27.96
C LYS A 160 10.43 -3.96 27.19
N VAL A 161 9.24 -3.84 26.60
CA VAL A 161 8.58 -4.93 25.86
C VAL A 161 8.91 -4.85 24.38
N VAL A 162 9.27 -5.99 23.79
CA VAL A 162 9.54 -6.19 22.37
C VAL A 162 8.57 -7.23 21.83
N GLN A 163 7.84 -6.87 20.78
CA GLN A 163 6.92 -7.78 20.09
C GLN A 163 7.69 -8.77 19.23
N LEU A 164 7.37 -10.06 19.34
CA LEU A 164 7.88 -11.11 18.48
C LEU A 164 6.72 -11.61 17.62
N SER A 165 6.91 -11.66 16.30
CA SER A 165 5.88 -12.16 15.39
C SER A 165 6.53 -12.97 14.29
N GLY A 166 6.00 -14.15 14.01
CA GLY A 166 6.60 -15.02 13.02
C GLY A 166 5.61 -15.91 12.29
N PHE A 167 5.97 -16.30 11.08
CA PHE A 167 5.20 -17.23 10.27
C PHE A 167 5.92 -18.58 10.17
N TRP A 168 5.21 -19.66 10.50
CA TRP A 168 5.69 -21.02 10.28
C TRP A 168 4.95 -21.66 9.10
N GLN A 169 5.73 -22.29 8.24
CA GLN A 169 5.25 -23.03 7.07
C GLN A 169 5.61 -24.51 7.24
N SER A 170 4.71 -25.42 6.90
CA SER A 170 4.95 -26.85 7.09
C SER A 170 5.95 -27.43 6.10
N VAL A 171 5.82 -27.05 4.83
CA VAL A 171 6.66 -27.46 3.70
C VAL A 171 6.86 -26.28 2.76
N SER A 172 8.01 -26.22 2.10
CA SER A 172 8.28 -25.24 1.04
C SER A 172 7.24 -25.34 -0.07
N GLU A 173 6.73 -24.20 -0.56
CA GLU A 173 5.67 -24.11 -1.57
C GLU A 173 4.37 -24.87 -1.15
N GLY A 174 3.52 -25.23 -2.12
CA GLY A 174 2.40 -26.16 -1.89
C GLY A 174 1.19 -25.59 -1.14
N ASN A 175 0.88 -24.31 -1.34
CA ASN A 175 -0.21 -23.59 -0.66
C ASN A 175 -0.06 -23.52 0.87
N GLN A 176 1.16 -23.61 1.39
CA GLN A 176 1.49 -23.43 2.81
C GLN A 176 2.14 -22.07 3.10
N GLU A 177 2.27 -21.25 2.06
CA GLU A 177 2.82 -19.90 2.10
C GLU A 177 1.85 -18.94 2.83
N PRO A 178 2.35 -17.87 3.46
CA PRO A 178 1.49 -16.87 4.05
C PRO A 178 0.71 -16.11 2.96
N SER A 179 -0.55 -15.85 3.23
CA SER A 179 -1.30 -14.86 2.46
C SER A 179 -0.68 -13.46 2.63
N LEU A 180 -0.94 -12.56 1.68
CA LEU A 180 -0.51 -11.16 1.80
C LEU A 180 -1.00 -10.48 3.10
N ASN A 181 -2.18 -10.84 3.60
CA ASN A 181 -2.68 -10.37 4.90
C ASN A 181 -1.84 -10.88 6.08
N GLU A 182 -1.45 -12.15 6.08
CA GLU A 182 -0.60 -12.73 7.13
C GLU A 182 0.80 -12.13 7.11
N ILE A 183 1.37 -11.85 5.93
CA ILE A 183 2.63 -11.12 5.80
C ILE A 183 2.51 -9.78 6.52
N LEU A 184 1.50 -8.97 6.18
CA LEU A 184 1.32 -7.65 6.82
C LEU A 184 1.00 -7.76 8.32
N GLN A 185 0.25 -8.78 8.73
CA GLN A 185 -0.01 -9.07 10.14
C GLN A 185 1.28 -9.34 10.90
N VAL A 186 2.21 -10.12 10.35
CA VAL A 186 3.52 -10.41 10.97
C VAL A 186 4.38 -9.15 11.07
N PHE A 187 4.34 -8.27 10.06
CA PHE A 187 4.98 -6.95 10.13
C PHE A 187 4.24 -5.93 11.02
N GLY A 188 2.99 -6.20 11.42
CA GLY A 188 2.20 -5.27 12.24
C GLY A 188 1.76 -4.02 11.47
N TYR A 189 1.61 -4.12 10.15
CA TYR A 189 0.96 -3.10 9.33
C TYR A 189 -0.56 -3.30 9.34
N GLN A 190 -1.31 -2.21 9.46
CA GLN A 190 -2.77 -2.21 9.48
C GLN A 190 -3.36 -1.88 8.09
N THR A 191 -2.56 -1.99 7.04
CA THR A 191 -2.97 -1.76 5.66
C THR A 191 -4.08 -2.73 5.28
N LYS A 192 -5.21 -2.22 4.76
CA LYS A 192 -6.32 -3.06 4.33
C LYS A 192 -6.05 -3.57 2.91
N ILE A 193 -5.72 -4.85 2.77
CA ILE A 193 -5.48 -5.47 1.46
C ILE A 193 -6.79 -5.61 0.67
N THR A 194 -7.88 -6.00 1.32
CA THR A 194 -9.22 -6.07 0.72
C THR A 194 -10.26 -5.42 1.60
N GLY A 195 -11.34 -4.96 0.98
CA GLY A 195 -12.57 -4.55 1.65
C GLY A 195 -13.48 -5.73 2.00
N PRO A 196 -14.57 -5.51 2.77
CA PRO A 196 -15.54 -6.57 3.07
C PRO A 196 -16.09 -7.21 1.80
N GLY A 197 -15.98 -8.54 1.71
CA GLY A 197 -16.45 -9.34 0.57
C GLY A 197 -15.62 -9.20 -0.72
N GLN A 198 -14.70 -8.24 -0.81
CA GLN A 198 -13.84 -8.08 -1.98
C GLN A 198 -12.87 -9.26 -2.09
N LYS A 199 -12.66 -9.74 -3.32
CA LYS A 199 -11.56 -10.64 -3.64
C LYS A 199 -10.33 -9.82 -3.97
N LEU A 200 -9.15 -10.27 -3.52
CA LEU A 200 -7.87 -9.64 -3.84
C LEU A 200 -7.66 -9.51 -5.35
N ASN A 201 -8.11 -10.51 -6.11
CA ASN A 201 -7.96 -10.54 -7.54
C ASN A 201 -9.21 -11.03 -8.28
N GLN A 202 -9.29 -10.64 -9.55
CA GLN A 202 -10.18 -11.21 -10.56
C GLN A 202 -9.44 -11.43 -11.88
N ASN A 203 -8.45 -12.32 -11.84
CA ASN A 203 -7.60 -12.69 -12.98
C ASN A 203 -6.89 -11.48 -13.61
N GLY A 204 -6.19 -10.67 -12.82
CA GLY A 204 -5.41 -9.54 -13.34
C GLY A 204 -6.22 -8.30 -13.71
N LEU A 205 -7.52 -8.25 -13.36
CA LEU A 205 -8.35 -7.06 -13.51
C LEU A 205 -7.74 -5.84 -12.82
N VAL A 206 -7.66 -4.73 -13.55
CA VAL A 206 -7.16 -3.44 -13.07
C VAL A 206 -8.19 -2.70 -12.24
N GLN A 207 -8.49 -3.26 -11.06
CA GLN A 207 -9.39 -2.72 -10.06
C GLN A 207 -8.66 -2.42 -8.75
N ALA A 208 -9.11 -1.40 -8.03
CA ALA A 208 -8.65 -1.13 -6.67
C ALA A 208 -9.37 -2.05 -5.66
N VAL A 209 -8.62 -2.58 -4.70
CA VAL A 209 -9.16 -3.31 -3.54
C VAL A 209 -8.60 -2.77 -2.22
N GLY A 210 -9.43 -2.73 -1.17
CA GLY A 210 -9.00 -2.22 0.14
C GLY A 210 -8.43 -0.79 0.07
N ASP A 211 -7.22 -0.59 0.60
CA ASP A 211 -6.45 0.66 0.56
C ASP A 211 -5.61 0.85 -0.72
N GLU A 212 -5.87 0.07 -1.79
CA GLU A 212 -5.08 0.12 -3.02
C GLU A 212 -5.22 1.46 -3.76
N VAL A 213 -4.10 1.95 -4.30
CA VAL A 213 -4.08 3.11 -5.20
C VAL A 213 -3.60 2.68 -6.57
N LEU A 214 -4.46 2.87 -7.57
CA LEU A 214 -4.12 2.58 -8.96
C LEU A 214 -3.20 3.66 -9.53
N SER A 215 -1.90 3.37 -9.57
CA SER A 215 -0.90 4.19 -10.21
C SER A 215 0.19 3.34 -10.87
N ALA A 216 0.30 3.45 -12.20
CA ALA A 216 1.38 2.78 -12.93
C ALA A 216 2.74 3.47 -12.73
N TYR A 217 2.71 4.77 -12.43
CA TYR A 217 3.87 5.64 -12.41
C TYR A 217 3.89 6.51 -11.15
N TRP A 218 5.09 6.87 -10.74
CA TRP A 218 5.38 7.47 -9.45
C TRP A 218 6.39 8.61 -9.58
N GLN A 219 6.39 9.48 -8.60
CA GLN A 219 7.34 10.58 -8.45
C GLN A 219 7.91 10.56 -7.03
N LYS A 220 9.11 11.13 -6.85
CA LYS A 220 9.62 11.39 -5.50
C LYS A 220 8.65 12.29 -4.74
N ALA A 221 8.36 11.95 -3.49
CA ALA A 221 7.57 12.81 -2.63
C ALA A 221 8.40 14.00 -2.11
N ASN A 222 9.63 13.72 -1.68
CA ASN A 222 10.66 14.68 -1.32
C ASN A 222 11.82 14.57 -2.34
N ALA A 223 12.04 15.63 -3.10
CA ALA A 223 13.05 15.66 -4.15
C ALA A 223 14.50 15.54 -3.62
N SER A 224 14.75 15.89 -2.36
CA SER A 224 16.07 15.87 -1.72
C SER A 224 16.45 14.51 -1.13
N GLN A 225 15.52 13.55 -1.10
CA GLN A 225 15.75 12.21 -0.57
C GLN A 225 15.66 11.17 -1.71
N PRO A 226 16.42 10.06 -1.65
CA PRO A 226 16.24 8.96 -2.59
C PRO A 226 14.93 8.20 -2.34
N VAL A 227 14.50 7.42 -3.32
CA VAL A 227 13.47 6.39 -3.11
C VAL A 227 14.14 5.21 -2.40
N SER A 228 13.52 4.68 -1.34
CA SER A 228 14.01 3.49 -0.64
C SER A 228 13.07 2.32 -0.84
N VAL A 229 13.64 1.14 -1.11
CA VAL A 229 12.93 -0.12 -1.33
C VAL A 229 13.53 -1.16 -0.40
N LYS A 230 12.68 -1.84 0.37
CA LYS A 230 13.05 -2.99 1.21
C LYS A 230 12.11 -4.15 0.91
N GLN A 231 12.64 -5.34 0.67
CA GLN A 231 11.81 -6.53 0.45
C GLN A 231 11.31 -7.07 1.79
N LEU A 232 9.99 -7.22 1.92
CA LEU A 232 9.31 -7.76 3.07
C LEU A 232 9.16 -9.28 2.97
N ALA A 233 8.89 -9.80 1.78
CA ALA A 233 8.67 -11.23 1.56
C ALA A 233 9.08 -11.67 0.15
N ALA A 234 9.46 -12.93 0.05
CA ALA A 234 9.54 -13.69 -1.20
C ALA A 234 8.90 -15.07 -0.96
N TYR A 235 7.83 -15.39 -1.68
CA TYR A 235 7.14 -16.68 -1.65
C TYR A 235 6.81 -17.13 -3.06
N HIS A 236 7.86 -17.43 -3.82
CA HIS A 236 7.78 -17.96 -5.17
C HIS A 236 8.67 -19.20 -5.28
N THR A 237 8.88 -19.74 -6.47
CA THR A 237 9.64 -20.98 -6.66
C THR A 237 10.97 -20.99 -5.91
N GLN A 238 11.14 -21.96 -5.01
CA GLN A 238 12.32 -22.07 -4.16
C GLN A 238 13.60 -22.21 -5.00
N GLY A 239 14.67 -21.55 -4.55
CA GLY A 239 15.95 -21.54 -5.25
C GLY A 239 16.05 -20.51 -6.37
N LYS A 240 14.95 -19.82 -6.71
CA LYS A 240 14.94 -18.74 -7.72
C LYS A 240 15.11 -17.37 -7.08
N THR A 241 15.73 -16.49 -7.85
CA THR A 241 15.85 -15.06 -7.51
C THR A 241 14.75 -14.28 -8.19
N ALA A 242 14.30 -13.19 -7.57
CA ALA A 242 13.56 -12.12 -8.23
C ALA A 242 14.35 -10.81 -8.15
N THR A 243 14.29 -10.02 -9.22
CA THR A 243 14.96 -8.72 -9.33
C THR A 243 13.94 -7.60 -9.45
N ILE A 244 14.06 -6.60 -8.57
CA ILE A 244 13.31 -5.36 -8.68
C ILE A 244 14.11 -4.31 -9.45
N PHE A 245 13.43 -3.70 -10.42
CA PHE A 245 13.94 -2.65 -11.28
C PHE A 245 13.07 -1.41 -11.17
N TRP A 246 13.64 -0.28 -11.58
CA TRP A 246 12.90 0.92 -11.93
C TRP A 246 13.21 1.36 -13.37
N HIS A 247 12.33 2.15 -13.95
CA HIS A 247 12.52 2.72 -15.29
C HIS A 247 11.91 4.12 -15.39
N SER A 248 12.43 4.97 -16.27
CA SER A 248 11.78 6.26 -16.57
C SER A 248 10.47 6.02 -17.34
N LYS A 249 9.45 6.85 -17.09
CA LYS A 249 8.19 6.81 -17.86
C LYS A 249 8.49 7.00 -19.35
N GLY A 250 7.82 6.21 -20.20
CA GLY A 250 8.05 6.21 -21.66
C GLY A 250 9.28 5.41 -22.12
N SER A 251 10.08 4.86 -21.21
CA SER A 251 11.23 4.01 -21.55
C SER A 251 10.96 2.54 -21.20
N ASN A 252 11.59 1.64 -21.97
CA ASN A 252 11.70 0.22 -21.65
C ASN A 252 13.07 -0.14 -21.04
N ALA A 253 14.01 0.80 -20.99
CA ALA A 253 15.30 0.60 -20.34
C ALA A 253 15.11 0.59 -18.82
N THR A 254 15.49 -0.52 -18.19
CA THR A 254 15.38 -0.73 -16.75
C THR A 254 16.71 -0.55 -16.03
N LYS A 255 16.64 -0.23 -14.75
CA LYS A 255 17.78 -0.13 -13.84
C LYS A 255 17.50 -0.98 -12.61
N VAL A 256 18.44 -1.86 -12.29
CA VAL A 256 18.34 -2.75 -11.12
C VAL A 256 18.35 -1.92 -9.84
N VAL A 257 17.45 -2.22 -8.91
CA VAL A 257 17.54 -1.75 -7.51
C VAL A 257 18.31 -2.79 -6.70
N PHE A 258 17.85 -4.04 -6.71
CA PHE A 258 18.56 -5.21 -6.18
C PHE A 258 17.90 -6.53 -6.64
N THR A 259 18.57 -7.64 -6.35
CA THR A 259 18.10 -9.02 -6.52
C THR A 259 18.19 -9.72 -5.16
N HIS A 260 17.18 -10.48 -4.74
CA HIS A 260 17.28 -11.29 -3.52
C HIS A 260 17.96 -12.64 -3.79
N ALA A 261 18.45 -13.30 -2.74
CA ALA A 261 19.13 -14.59 -2.84
C ALA A 261 18.15 -15.69 -3.22
N GLY A 262 18.57 -16.61 -4.10
CA GLY A 262 17.68 -17.65 -4.62
C GLY A 262 17.20 -18.64 -3.55
N VAL A 263 18.07 -18.94 -2.58
CA VAL A 263 17.72 -19.78 -1.42
C VAL A 263 16.63 -19.16 -0.54
N ASP A 264 16.42 -17.84 -0.64
CA ASP A 264 15.45 -17.08 0.15
C ASP A 264 14.14 -16.85 -0.63
N GLY A 265 13.77 -17.76 -1.55
CA GLY A 265 12.51 -17.69 -2.33
C GLY A 265 11.24 -18.03 -1.54
N GLN A 266 11.37 -18.39 -0.26
CA GLN A 266 10.28 -18.84 0.61
C GLN A 266 10.41 -18.26 2.04
N THR A 267 10.71 -16.97 2.16
CA THR A 267 10.97 -16.34 3.46
C THR A 267 10.48 -14.89 3.53
N LEU A 268 10.20 -14.44 4.77
CA LEU A 268 10.16 -13.03 5.11
C LEU A 268 11.59 -12.49 5.16
N LEU A 269 11.73 -11.20 4.85
CA LEU A 269 13.01 -10.47 4.86
C LEU A 269 14.14 -11.23 4.15
N PRO A 270 13.98 -11.55 2.86
CA PRO A 270 15.00 -12.30 2.13
C PRO A 270 16.31 -11.49 2.06
N ARG A 271 17.45 -12.17 2.05
CA ARG A 271 18.78 -11.57 1.89
C ARG A 271 18.99 -11.14 0.46
N ARG A 272 19.87 -10.16 0.28
CA ARG A 272 20.33 -9.74 -1.04
C ARG A 272 21.22 -10.83 -1.64
N GLN A 273 21.12 -11.04 -2.95
CA GLN A 273 21.90 -12.05 -3.64
C GLN A 273 23.41 -11.87 -3.38
N ASN A 274 24.09 -12.97 -3.06
CA ASN A 274 25.52 -13.05 -2.74
C ASN A 274 25.97 -12.23 -1.51
N LEU A 275 25.02 -11.87 -0.63
CA LEU A 275 25.26 -11.04 0.54
C LEU A 275 24.51 -11.61 1.76
N SER A 276 24.97 -11.27 2.96
CA SER A 276 24.30 -11.64 4.21
C SER A 276 23.26 -10.62 4.64
N GLN A 277 23.31 -9.40 4.09
CA GLN A 277 22.37 -8.32 4.39
C GLN A 277 21.02 -8.55 3.72
N LEU A 278 19.96 -7.99 4.31
CA LEU A 278 18.60 -8.00 3.75
C LEU A 278 18.55 -7.36 2.35
N ALA A 279 17.62 -7.84 1.52
CA ALA A 279 17.34 -7.34 0.18
C ALA A 279 16.69 -5.95 0.26
N GLN A 280 17.54 -4.92 0.16
CA GLN A 280 17.14 -3.52 0.16
C GLN A 280 18.06 -2.69 -0.72
N GLY A 281 17.55 -1.54 -1.16
CA GLY A 281 18.29 -0.59 -1.98
C GLY A 281 17.63 0.77 -2.04
N SER A 282 18.29 1.70 -2.73
CA SER A 282 17.74 3.03 -3.00
C SER A 282 18.13 3.49 -4.39
N PHE A 283 17.35 4.41 -4.94
CA PHE A 283 17.61 5.02 -6.24
C PHE A 283 17.09 6.45 -6.29
N ASN A 284 17.62 7.25 -7.23
CA ASN A 284 17.32 8.67 -7.33
C ASN A 284 16.84 9.04 -8.75
N PRO A 285 15.53 8.96 -9.03
CA PRO A 285 14.99 9.30 -10.34
C PRO A 285 14.87 10.82 -10.53
N ASN A 286 15.15 11.31 -11.75
CA ASN A 286 15.06 12.73 -12.12
C ASN A 286 13.69 13.16 -12.69
N GLY A 287 12.67 12.30 -12.58
CA GLY A 287 11.34 12.54 -13.13
C GLY A 287 10.36 11.43 -12.75
N THR A 288 9.28 11.29 -13.50
CA THR A 288 8.32 10.20 -13.31
C THR A 288 8.95 8.85 -13.69
N PHE A 289 8.72 7.83 -12.86
CA PHE A 289 9.27 6.48 -13.05
C PHE A 289 8.22 5.40 -12.75
N GLY A 290 8.46 4.19 -13.23
CA GLY A 290 7.68 2.98 -12.91
C GLY A 290 8.57 1.89 -12.33
N PHE A 291 7.94 0.82 -11.85
CA PHE A 291 8.60 -0.37 -11.33
C PHE A 291 8.45 -1.54 -12.29
N LYS A 292 9.42 -2.45 -12.24
CA LYS A 292 9.32 -3.77 -12.86
C LYS A 292 9.92 -4.79 -11.90
N ILE A 293 9.28 -5.94 -11.72
CA ILE A 293 9.84 -7.06 -10.96
C ILE A 293 9.90 -8.24 -11.93
N ASP A 294 11.12 -8.69 -12.22
CA ASP A 294 11.43 -9.60 -13.32
C ASP A 294 10.76 -9.19 -14.64
N GLN A 295 9.68 -9.84 -15.06
CA GLN A 295 8.95 -9.52 -16.29
C GLN A 295 7.69 -8.67 -16.08
N GLU A 296 7.28 -8.45 -14.84
CA GLU A 296 6.02 -7.82 -14.49
C GLU A 296 6.19 -6.32 -14.23
N TRP A 297 5.44 -5.51 -14.97
CA TRP A 297 5.50 -4.05 -14.93
C TRP A 297 4.41 -3.46 -14.04
N SER A 298 4.71 -2.34 -13.40
CA SER A 298 3.69 -1.52 -12.72
C SER A 298 2.71 -0.87 -13.69
N ASP A 299 3.06 -0.76 -14.98
CA ASP A 299 2.15 -0.35 -16.04
C ASP A 299 1.41 -1.55 -16.63
N PRO A 300 0.11 -1.74 -16.34
CA PRO A 300 -0.63 -2.93 -16.80
C PRO A 300 -0.67 -3.07 -18.33
N THR A 301 -0.50 -1.97 -19.08
CA THR A 301 -0.48 -2.02 -20.55
C THR A 301 0.81 -2.62 -21.11
N LYS A 302 1.84 -2.82 -20.28
CA LYS A 302 3.09 -3.48 -20.66
C LYS A 302 3.12 -4.97 -20.33
N ASN A 303 2.13 -5.46 -19.58
CA ASN A 303 2.05 -6.87 -19.17
C ASN A 303 1.30 -7.71 -20.21
N ASN A 304 1.54 -9.02 -20.22
CA ASN A 304 0.83 -9.94 -21.11
C ASN A 304 -0.61 -10.16 -20.63
N GLN A 305 -1.54 -9.39 -21.19
CA GLN A 305 -2.96 -9.44 -20.82
C GLN A 305 -3.72 -10.64 -21.38
N LEU A 306 -3.16 -11.36 -22.36
CA LEU A 306 -3.86 -12.48 -23.00
C LEU A 306 -4.10 -13.63 -22.01
N ILE A 307 -3.12 -13.88 -21.13
CA ILE A 307 -3.23 -14.96 -20.13
C ILE A 307 -4.33 -14.64 -19.12
N ASP A 308 -4.38 -13.39 -18.64
CA ASP A 308 -5.44 -12.89 -17.77
C ASP A 308 -6.82 -13.07 -18.40
N GLN A 309 -6.97 -12.67 -19.66
CA GLN A 309 -8.22 -12.77 -20.43
C GLN A 309 -8.64 -14.24 -20.60
N GLN A 310 -7.70 -15.13 -20.95
CA GLN A 310 -7.97 -16.57 -21.08
C GLN A 310 -8.41 -17.21 -19.75
N LYS A 311 -7.95 -16.67 -18.62
CA LYS A 311 -8.41 -17.07 -17.27
C LYS A 311 -9.73 -16.41 -16.84
N GLY A 312 -10.34 -15.60 -17.70
CA GLY A 312 -11.64 -14.98 -17.45
C GLY A 312 -11.57 -13.64 -16.73
N SER A 313 -10.48 -12.87 -16.92
CA SER A 313 -10.46 -11.45 -16.57
C SER A 313 -11.56 -10.71 -17.33
N PRO A 314 -12.41 -9.91 -16.66
CA PRO A 314 -13.38 -9.08 -17.38
C PRO A 314 -12.71 -7.89 -18.08
N GLY A 315 -11.42 -7.61 -17.84
CA GLY A 315 -10.72 -6.45 -18.40
C GLY A 315 -11.11 -5.13 -17.70
N PRO A 316 -10.28 -4.08 -17.79
CA PRO A 316 -8.89 -4.06 -18.28
C PRO A 316 -7.98 -4.99 -17.46
N SER A 317 -6.97 -5.60 -18.09
CA SER A 317 -6.13 -6.65 -17.48
C SER A 317 -4.67 -6.22 -17.32
N GLY A 318 -3.82 -7.09 -16.79
CA GLY A 318 -2.38 -6.88 -16.60
C GLY A 318 -1.99 -6.36 -15.23
N HIS A 319 -2.86 -6.47 -14.21
CA HIS A 319 -2.61 -5.93 -12.87
C HIS A 319 -1.68 -6.84 -12.05
N HIS A 320 -0.43 -6.98 -12.45
CA HIS A 320 0.52 -7.90 -11.83
C HIS A 320 1.33 -7.28 -10.69
N VAL A 321 1.38 -5.94 -10.64
CA VAL A 321 2.04 -5.19 -9.57
C VAL A 321 1.01 -4.24 -8.92
N ARG A 322 0.82 -4.38 -7.61
CA ARG A 322 -0.18 -3.67 -6.80
C ARG A 322 0.47 -2.74 -5.78
N PHE A 323 -0.23 -1.69 -5.37
CA PHE A 323 0.25 -0.70 -4.40
C PHE A 323 -0.82 -0.31 -3.39
N TRP A 324 -0.60 -0.62 -2.11
CA TRP A 324 -1.46 -0.15 -1.01
C TRP A 324 -0.74 0.90 -0.18
N ALA A 325 -1.47 1.91 0.28
CA ALA A 325 -0.93 2.86 1.25
C ALA A 325 -0.51 2.11 2.52
N ALA A 326 0.75 2.27 2.97
CA ALA A 326 1.20 1.63 4.19
C ALA A 326 0.53 2.28 5.41
N ARG A 327 0.00 1.48 6.33
CA ARG A 327 -0.54 1.97 7.61
C ARG A 327 0.23 1.42 8.79
N ASN A 328 0.55 2.29 9.74
CA ASN A 328 1.22 1.89 10.98
C ASN A 328 0.32 1.01 11.87
N ARG A 329 0.84 0.56 13.02
CA ARG A 329 0.10 -0.28 13.96
C ARG A 329 -1.17 0.36 14.54
N GLN A 330 -1.31 1.69 14.45
CA GLN A 330 -2.49 2.46 14.86
C GLN A 330 -3.51 2.64 13.71
N GLY A 331 -3.23 2.12 12.51
CA GLY A 331 -4.10 2.30 11.34
C GLY A 331 -3.93 3.63 10.62
N GLN A 332 -2.96 4.46 11.03
CA GLN A 332 -2.69 5.74 10.38
C GLN A 332 -1.81 5.54 9.15
N ILE A 333 -2.09 6.30 8.09
CA ILE A 333 -1.27 6.29 6.86
C ILE A 333 0.15 6.72 7.21
N ILE A 334 1.13 5.95 6.76
CA ILE A 334 2.55 6.33 6.76
C ILE A 334 2.76 7.17 5.49
N PRO A 335 3.04 8.49 5.61
CA PRO A 335 3.12 9.35 4.44
C PRO A 335 4.12 8.85 3.40
N ASN A 336 3.74 8.89 2.13
CA ASN A 336 4.59 8.57 0.99
C ASN A 336 5.24 7.17 1.04
N THR A 337 4.59 6.23 1.72
CA THR A 337 5.07 4.86 1.93
C THR A 337 4.00 3.86 1.51
N TRP A 338 4.41 2.82 0.79
CA TRP A 338 3.53 1.91 0.07
C TRP A 338 3.97 0.47 0.24
N ILE A 339 3.00 -0.42 0.39
CA ILE A 339 3.18 -1.86 0.21
C ILE A 339 3.06 -2.12 -1.30
N LEU A 340 4.16 -2.49 -1.93
CA LEU A 340 4.19 -2.97 -3.31
C LEU A 340 4.15 -4.49 -3.27
N ALA A 341 3.15 -5.11 -3.88
CA ALA A 341 3.11 -6.57 -4.03
C ALA A 341 3.05 -6.97 -5.50
N MET A 342 3.71 -8.07 -5.84
CA MET A 342 3.77 -8.61 -7.19
C MET A 342 3.45 -10.10 -7.16
N ASP A 343 2.80 -10.56 -8.24
CA ASP A 343 2.57 -11.96 -8.55
C ASP A 343 2.91 -12.23 -10.01
N TYR A 344 3.47 -13.40 -10.32
CA TYR A 344 3.74 -13.78 -11.70
C TYR A 344 2.44 -14.03 -12.48
N SER A 345 2.41 -13.55 -13.72
CA SER A 345 1.23 -13.66 -14.57
C SER A 345 0.75 -15.11 -14.74
N GLY A 346 -0.55 -15.31 -14.61
CA GLY A 346 -1.18 -16.56 -15.03
C GLY A 346 -1.03 -17.72 -14.06
N ILE A 347 -0.81 -17.50 -12.78
CA ILE A 347 -0.74 -18.57 -11.77
C ILE A 347 -1.95 -18.50 -10.83
N ASN A 348 -1.82 -17.85 -9.68
CA ASN A 348 -2.75 -17.82 -8.54
C ASN A 348 -3.18 -16.39 -8.15
N TYR A 349 -2.36 -15.36 -8.37
CA TYR A 349 -2.69 -13.95 -8.10
C TYR A 349 -3.11 -13.68 -6.64
N ASP A 350 -2.37 -14.24 -5.71
CA ASP A 350 -2.47 -14.00 -4.27
C ASP A 350 -1.43 -12.96 -3.78
N TYR A 351 -0.50 -12.55 -4.66
CA TYR A 351 0.40 -11.41 -4.50
C TYR A 351 1.31 -11.50 -3.26
N GLN A 352 1.73 -12.70 -2.89
CA GLN A 352 2.81 -12.88 -1.90
C GLN A 352 4.18 -13.16 -2.51
N ASP A 353 4.26 -13.42 -3.82
CA ASP A 353 5.51 -13.82 -4.49
C ASP A 353 6.64 -12.85 -4.20
N ASN A 354 6.38 -11.56 -4.35
CA ASN A 354 7.33 -10.52 -4.00
C ASN A 354 6.63 -9.31 -3.38
N VAL A 355 6.91 -9.06 -2.10
CA VAL A 355 6.31 -7.96 -1.33
C VAL A 355 7.39 -7.01 -0.86
N TYR A 356 7.18 -5.70 -1.03
CA TYR A 356 8.14 -4.67 -0.70
C TYR A 356 7.49 -3.52 0.07
N LEU A 357 8.27 -2.88 0.93
CA LEU A 357 7.98 -1.55 1.46
C LEU A 357 8.76 -0.53 0.62
N VAL A 358 8.04 0.39 0.00
CA VAL A 358 8.61 1.46 -0.82
C VAL A 358 8.27 2.81 -0.22
N SER A 359 9.27 3.65 0.00
CA SER A 359 9.09 4.95 0.65
C SER A 359 9.66 6.11 -0.17
N ASN A 360 9.22 7.32 0.18
CA ASN A 360 9.50 8.57 -0.53
C ASN A 360 8.93 8.62 -1.96
N ILE A 361 7.76 8.01 -2.17
CA ILE A 361 7.06 8.06 -3.46
C ILE A 361 5.62 8.56 -3.30
N LYS A 362 5.14 9.25 -4.32
CA LYS A 362 3.74 9.65 -4.49
C LYS A 362 3.27 9.29 -5.90
N PRO A 363 1.97 9.01 -6.11
CA PRO A 363 1.43 8.78 -7.45
C PRO A 363 1.78 9.95 -8.37
N GLU A 364 2.02 9.66 -9.65
CA GLU A 364 2.24 10.71 -10.64
C GLU A 364 1.09 11.73 -10.65
N THR A 365 1.43 13.02 -10.61
CA THR A 365 0.44 14.08 -10.81
C THR A 365 0.10 14.20 -12.28
N ARG A 366 -1.19 14.15 -12.61
CA ARG A 366 -1.70 14.18 -13.98
C ARG A 366 -2.77 15.24 -14.16
N SER A 367 -2.77 15.88 -15.31
CA SER A 367 -3.81 16.83 -15.69
C SER A 367 -5.17 16.11 -15.75
N THR A 368 -6.12 16.63 -15.00
CA THR A 368 -7.50 16.12 -15.02
C THR A 368 -8.28 16.79 -16.14
N LEU A 369 -8.93 16.00 -16.98
CA LEU A 369 -9.85 16.49 -18.01
C LEU A 369 -11.28 16.51 -17.51
N TYR A 370 -11.69 15.44 -16.84
CA TYR A 370 -13.03 15.30 -16.30
C TYR A 370 -13.02 14.66 -14.92
N ARG A 371 -13.90 15.15 -14.05
CA ARG A 371 -14.41 14.47 -12.85
C ARG A 371 -15.91 14.65 -12.87
N ILE A 372 -16.62 13.56 -13.11
CA ILE A 372 -18.06 13.57 -13.33
C ILE A 372 -18.73 12.83 -12.18
N ASP A 373 -19.62 13.51 -11.48
CA ASP A 373 -20.58 12.94 -10.53
C ASP A 373 -21.84 12.56 -11.32
N VAL A 374 -21.96 11.28 -11.68
CA VAL A 374 -22.93 10.81 -12.67
C VAL A 374 -24.31 10.70 -12.03
N GLY A 375 -25.33 11.24 -12.71
CA GLY A 375 -26.71 11.23 -12.20
C GLY A 375 -26.96 12.25 -11.08
N SER A 376 -25.94 13.00 -10.67
CA SER A 376 -26.11 14.10 -9.74
C SER A 376 -26.72 15.33 -10.43
N ASN A 377 -27.40 16.19 -9.67
CA ASN A 377 -27.95 17.46 -10.13
C ASN A 377 -27.07 18.67 -9.76
N VAL A 378 -26.05 18.46 -8.92
CA VAL A 378 -25.18 19.53 -8.42
C VAL A 378 -23.74 19.04 -8.34
N SER A 379 -22.79 19.90 -8.73
CA SER A 379 -21.38 19.61 -8.49
C SER A 379 -21.07 19.61 -6.99
N TYR A 380 -20.09 18.83 -6.55
CA TYR A 380 -19.63 18.86 -5.16
C TYR A 380 -18.12 18.66 -5.05
N THR A 381 -17.55 19.08 -3.92
CA THR A 381 -16.13 18.90 -3.61
C THR A 381 -15.98 17.81 -2.56
N ASP A 382 -15.14 16.80 -2.82
CA ASP A 382 -14.90 15.73 -1.87
C ASP A 382 -13.95 16.14 -0.73
N GLN A 383 -13.79 15.25 0.25
CA GLN A 383 -12.93 15.47 1.43
C GLN A 383 -11.44 15.68 1.08
N THR A 384 -11.03 15.34 -0.14
CA THR A 384 -9.67 15.53 -0.64
C THR A 384 -9.51 16.80 -1.49
N GLY A 385 -10.56 17.61 -1.60
CA GLY A 385 -10.58 18.85 -2.37
C GLY A 385 -10.82 18.67 -3.86
N LYS A 386 -11.17 17.46 -4.33
CA LYS A 386 -11.49 17.23 -5.75
C LYS A 386 -12.91 17.67 -6.03
N VAL A 387 -13.07 18.52 -7.04
CA VAL A 387 -14.38 18.96 -7.55
C VAL A 387 -14.90 17.93 -8.56
N TRP A 388 -16.07 17.37 -8.26
CA TRP A 388 -16.82 16.47 -9.14
C TRP A 388 -18.01 17.22 -9.73
N THR A 389 -18.06 17.28 -11.06
CA THR A 389 -19.06 18.05 -11.82
C THR A 389 -20.26 17.17 -12.17
N SER A 390 -21.47 17.68 -11.95
CA SER A 390 -22.69 17.00 -12.39
C SER A 390 -22.72 16.86 -13.93
N ASP A 391 -23.18 15.71 -14.42
CA ASP A 391 -23.42 15.46 -15.85
C ASP A 391 -24.76 16.01 -16.38
N THR A 392 -25.68 16.36 -15.47
CA THR A 392 -27.02 16.82 -15.80
C THR A 392 -26.97 18.14 -16.58
N GLY A 393 -27.69 18.19 -17.71
CA GLY A 393 -27.76 19.38 -18.57
C GLY A 393 -26.50 19.67 -19.39
N LYS A 394 -25.48 18.80 -19.36
CA LYS A 394 -24.22 19.01 -20.09
C LYS A 394 -24.22 18.47 -21.53
N GLY A 395 -25.22 17.66 -21.88
CA GLY A 395 -25.25 16.95 -23.18
C GLY A 395 -24.17 15.87 -23.31
N TRP A 396 -23.58 15.43 -22.19
CA TRP A 396 -22.48 14.47 -22.17
C TRP A 396 -22.92 13.02 -22.26
N PHE A 397 -24.20 12.70 -22.07
CA PHE A 397 -24.70 11.33 -22.12
C PHE A 397 -25.82 11.16 -23.13
N SER A 398 -25.98 9.93 -23.63
CA SER A 398 -27.11 9.54 -24.48
C SER A 398 -27.58 8.10 -24.17
N PRO A 399 -28.87 7.79 -24.37
CA PRO A 399 -29.95 8.71 -24.73
C PRO A 399 -30.24 9.71 -23.61
N THR A 400 -30.82 10.87 -23.94
CA THR A 400 -31.20 11.89 -22.94
C THR A 400 -32.24 11.40 -21.94
N THR A 401 -32.92 10.30 -22.26
CA THR A 401 -33.86 9.59 -21.38
C THR A 401 -33.17 8.70 -20.34
N ALA A 402 -31.84 8.54 -20.36
CA ALA A 402 -31.11 7.86 -19.30
C ALA A 402 -31.29 8.62 -17.97
N GLN A 403 -31.98 7.98 -17.02
CA GLN A 403 -32.44 8.58 -15.78
C GLN A 403 -31.28 8.89 -14.84
N ALA A 404 -31.37 10.05 -14.18
CA ALA A 404 -30.56 10.36 -13.00
C ALA A 404 -31.14 9.61 -11.81
N GLU A 405 -30.48 8.54 -11.39
CA GLU A 405 -30.94 7.69 -10.30
C GLU A 405 -30.20 8.04 -9.00
N ASN A 406 -30.90 7.93 -7.87
CA ASN A 406 -30.37 8.26 -6.55
C ASN A 406 -30.81 7.18 -5.55
N ALA A 407 -29.83 6.54 -4.92
CA ALA A 407 -30.03 5.48 -3.93
C ALA A 407 -30.44 6.02 -2.54
N GLY A 408 -30.47 7.34 -2.37
CA GLY A 408 -30.65 8.03 -1.10
C GLY A 408 -29.36 8.11 -0.29
N ASN A 409 -29.47 8.55 0.95
CA ASN A 409 -28.35 8.62 1.89
C ASN A 409 -28.05 7.23 2.48
N VAL A 410 -27.54 6.32 1.64
CA VAL A 410 -27.10 4.98 2.03
C VAL A 410 -25.60 4.98 2.29
N ALA A 411 -25.17 4.26 3.32
CA ALA A 411 -23.75 4.05 3.57
C ALA A 411 -23.16 3.15 2.48
N ILE A 412 -21.99 3.51 1.96
CA ILE A 412 -21.27 2.73 0.93
C ILE A 412 -19.95 2.24 1.53
N ALA A 413 -19.79 0.93 1.66
CA ALA A 413 -18.53 0.34 2.14
C ALA A 413 -17.41 0.51 1.09
N ASN A 414 -16.16 0.33 1.52
CA ASN A 414 -14.96 0.48 0.69
C ASN A 414 -14.70 1.89 0.16
N THR A 415 -15.34 2.90 0.73
CA THR A 415 -15.05 4.30 0.45
C THR A 415 -15.26 5.16 1.69
N THR A 416 -14.70 6.38 1.67
CA THR A 416 -15.06 7.46 2.60
C THR A 416 -15.87 8.56 1.91
N ASN A 417 -16.13 8.40 0.60
CA ASN A 417 -16.82 9.38 -0.24
C ASN A 417 -18.13 8.77 -0.77
N ASP A 418 -19.01 8.38 0.15
CA ASP A 418 -20.29 7.72 -0.14
C ASP A 418 -21.11 8.50 -1.17
N LYS A 419 -21.11 9.84 -1.07
CA LYS A 419 -21.83 10.73 -1.98
C LYS A 419 -21.53 10.46 -3.45
N LEU A 420 -20.29 10.11 -3.80
CA LEU A 420 -19.89 9.82 -5.18
C LEU A 420 -20.57 8.58 -5.77
N TYR A 421 -21.05 7.68 -4.90
CA TYR A 421 -21.59 6.36 -5.25
C TYR A 421 -23.10 6.27 -5.03
N GLN A 422 -23.73 7.32 -4.47
CA GLN A 422 -25.16 7.37 -4.18
C GLN A 422 -25.99 7.76 -5.40
N THR A 423 -25.40 8.49 -6.36
CA THR A 423 -26.02 8.81 -7.65
C THR A 423 -25.40 8.00 -8.78
N TYR A 424 -26.20 7.70 -9.79
CA TYR A 424 -25.73 6.97 -10.97
C TYR A 424 -26.64 7.20 -12.18
N ARG A 425 -26.18 6.74 -13.34
CA ARG A 425 -27.01 6.54 -14.53
C ARG A 425 -26.88 5.12 -15.04
N GLY A 426 -27.95 4.65 -15.66
CA GLY A 426 -28.02 3.29 -16.17
C GLY A 426 -29.36 2.99 -16.82
N LYS A 427 -30.43 3.22 -16.05
CA LYS A 427 -31.79 2.97 -16.49
C LYS A 427 -32.27 4.02 -17.50
N ILE A 428 -32.97 3.59 -18.54
CA ILE A 428 -33.56 4.48 -19.56
C ILE A 428 -35.07 4.60 -19.32
N THR A 429 -35.82 3.52 -19.56
CA THR A 429 -37.22 3.39 -19.15
C THR A 429 -37.48 1.97 -18.66
N ASN A 430 -38.55 1.75 -17.89
CA ASN A 430 -38.90 0.40 -17.41
C ASN A 430 -39.15 -0.60 -18.55
N THR A 431 -39.51 -0.12 -19.74
CA THR A 431 -39.88 -0.94 -20.89
C THR A 431 -38.78 -1.04 -21.94
N THR A 432 -37.58 -0.48 -21.70
CA THR A 432 -36.47 -0.56 -22.66
C THR A 432 -36.00 -2.02 -22.80
N PRO A 433 -36.10 -2.62 -24.00
CA PRO A 433 -35.66 -3.99 -24.25
C PRO A 433 -34.16 -4.15 -24.00
N LEU A 434 -33.71 -5.34 -23.57
CA LEU A 434 -32.31 -5.61 -23.18
C LEU A 434 -31.29 -5.12 -24.23
N ALA A 435 -31.52 -5.43 -25.51
CA ALA A 435 -30.62 -5.04 -26.61
C ALA A 435 -30.47 -3.50 -26.78
N SER A 436 -31.38 -2.71 -26.24
CA SER A 436 -31.37 -1.24 -26.30
C SER A 436 -30.98 -0.59 -24.97
N ARG A 437 -30.57 -1.37 -23.96
CA ARG A 437 -30.10 -0.86 -22.66
C ARG A 437 -28.63 -0.43 -22.78
N ILE A 438 -28.42 0.65 -23.53
CA ILE A 438 -27.12 1.21 -23.85
C ILE A 438 -27.08 2.66 -23.38
N VAL A 439 -26.11 2.99 -22.53
CA VAL A 439 -25.83 4.36 -22.10
C VAL A 439 -24.46 4.74 -22.63
N ASN A 440 -24.38 5.88 -23.32
CA ASN A 440 -23.13 6.42 -23.83
C ASN A 440 -22.75 7.69 -23.08
N PHE A 441 -21.46 7.92 -22.91
CA PHE A 441 -20.89 9.21 -22.55
C PHE A 441 -19.98 9.70 -23.68
N ASN A 442 -20.24 10.91 -24.18
CA ASN A 442 -19.50 11.54 -25.28
C ASN A 442 -18.88 12.84 -24.75
N LEU A 443 -17.63 12.77 -24.34
CA LEU A 443 -16.92 13.84 -23.62
C LEU A 443 -15.99 14.61 -24.57
N PRO A 444 -16.22 15.91 -24.82
CA PRO A 444 -15.32 16.70 -25.66
C PRO A 444 -13.90 16.77 -25.09
N ILE A 445 -12.88 16.43 -25.88
CA ILE A 445 -11.47 16.55 -25.50
C ILE A 445 -10.76 17.34 -26.61
N ASN A 446 -10.59 18.64 -26.37
CA ASN A 446 -10.09 19.61 -27.35
C ASN A 446 -8.63 19.39 -27.78
N THR A 447 -7.91 18.46 -27.16
CA THR A 447 -6.57 18.05 -27.60
C THR A 447 -6.54 16.52 -27.64
N PRO A 448 -6.60 15.92 -28.83
CA PRO A 448 -6.44 14.48 -29.03
C PRO A 448 -5.22 13.92 -28.30
N GLY A 449 -5.28 12.65 -27.92
CA GLY A 449 -4.20 11.96 -27.21
C GLY A 449 -4.68 10.83 -26.32
N ASN A 450 -3.71 10.19 -25.66
CA ASN A 450 -4.00 9.09 -24.74
C ASN A 450 -4.52 9.62 -23.39
N VAL A 451 -5.53 8.93 -22.86
CA VAL A 451 -6.10 9.19 -21.54
C VAL A 451 -6.14 7.91 -20.70
N GLU A 452 -6.22 8.10 -19.39
CA GLU A 452 -6.72 7.09 -18.45
C GLU A 452 -8.16 7.44 -18.09
N VAL A 453 -9.03 6.43 -18.13
CA VAL A 453 -10.43 6.52 -17.71
C VAL A 453 -10.59 5.67 -16.45
N ARG A 454 -11.06 6.29 -15.38
CA ARG A 454 -11.42 5.61 -14.13
C ARG A 454 -12.93 5.61 -13.99
N LEU A 455 -13.48 4.42 -13.78
CA LEU A 455 -14.92 4.17 -13.67
C LEU A 455 -15.24 3.73 -12.26
N TYR A 456 -16.23 4.39 -11.65
CA TYR A 456 -16.59 4.21 -10.25
C TYR A 456 -17.98 3.60 -10.14
N PHE A 457 -18.09 2.50 -9.39
CA PHE A 457 -19.27 1.67 -9.33
C PHE A 457 -19.65 1.34 -7.89
N ALA A 458 -20.96 1.28 -7.61
CA ALA A 458 -21.53 0.59 -6.46
C ALA A 458 -22.89 0.00 -6.85
N GLU A 459 -23.13 -1.29 -6.58
CA GLU A 459 -24.46 -1.88 -6.80
C GLU A 459 -25.40 -1.41 -5.69
N THR A 460 -26.29 -0.49 -6.02
CA THR A 460 -27.18 0.16 -5.06
C THR A 460 -28.63 -0.34 -5.15
N TYR A 461 -28.92 -1.28 -6.05
CA TYR A 461 -30.26 -1.86 -6.20
C TYR A 461 -30.29 -3.35 -5.89
N TRP A 462 -29.56 -4.19 -6.61
CA TRP A 462 -29.61 -5.64 -6.42
C TRP A 462 -28.88 -6.04 -5.15
N GLY A 463 -29.62 -6.47 -4.12
CA GLY A 463 -29.07 -6.85 -2.81
C GLY A 463 -29.03 -5.72 -1.80
N ALA A 464 -29.40 -4.50 -2.18
CA ALA A 464 -29.57 -3.40 -1.24
C ALA A 464 -30.84 -3.60 -0.37
N PRO A 465 -30.84 -3.13 0.89
CA PRO A 465 -32.00 -3.26 1.78
C PRO A 465 -33.28 -2.67 1.16
N GLY A 466 -34.36 -3.46 1.17
CA GLY A 466 -35.67 -3.04 0.63
C GLY A 466 -35.74 -2.94 -0.90
N LYS A 467 -34.75 -3.48 -1.63
CA LYS A 467 -34.69 -3.50 -3.10
C LYS A 467 -34.77 -4.93 -3.64
N GLY A 468 -34.28 -5.17 -4.86
CA GLY A 468 -34.34 -6.48 -5.51
C GLY A 468 -33.38 -7.51 -4.87
N PRO A 469 -33.66 -8.82 -4.99
CA PRO A 469 -32.76 -9.87 -4.48
C PRO A 469 -31.38 -9.80 -5.13
N GLY A 470 -30.34 -9.78 -4.31
CA GLY A 470 -28.95 -9.61 -4.77
C GLY A 470 -28.33 -10.84 -5.43
N GLY A 471 -27.01 -10.76 -5.59
CA GLY A 471 -26.14 -11.85 -6.05
C GLY A 471 -25.35 -11.50 -7.31
N VAL A 472 -24.24 -12.22 -7.49
CA VAL A 472 -23.45 -12.23 -8.73
C VAL A 472 -24.36 -12.66 -9.90
N GLY A 473 -24.24 -11.96 -11.02
CA GLY A 473 -24.96 -12.20 -12.28
C GLY A 473 -26.22 -11.35 -12.46
N ARG A 474 -26.62 -10.55 -11.46
CA ARG A 474 -27.83 -9.70 -11.54
C ARG A 474 -27.66 -8.50 -12.47
N ARG A 475 -26.52 -7.81 -12.35
CA ARG A 475 -26.14 -6.69 -13.22
C ARG A 475 -24.81 -6.99 -13.87
N VAL A 476 -24.86 -7.26 -15.17
CA VAL A 476 -23.70 -7.59 -16.00
C VAL A 476 -23.78 -6.76 -17.27
N PHE A 477 -22.68 -6.11 -17.62
CA PHE A 477 -22.60 -5.25 -18.80
C PHE A 477 -21.19 -5.17 -19.36
N ASP A 478 -21.11 -4.85 -20.64
CA ASP A 478 -19.88 -4.52 -21.33
C ASP A 478 -19.59 -3.02 -21.21
N VAL A 479 -18.31 -2.68 -21.22
CA VAL A 479 -17.82 -1.30 -21.39
C VAL A 479 -16.95 -1.24 -22.63
N LEU A 480 -17.27 -0.30 -23.52
CA LEU A 480 -16.45 0.05 -24.65
C LEU A 480 -15.88 1.47 -24.46
N ALA A 481 -14.64 1.66 -24.88
CA ALA A 481 -14.02 2.97 -25.00
C ALA A 481 -13.49 3.14 -26.43
N GLU A 482 -13.87 4.22 -27.11
CA GLU A 482 -13.52 4.44 -28.52
C GLU A 482 -13.90 3.25 -29.42
N ASN A 483 -15.11 2.70 -29.20
CA ASN A 483 -15.67 1.51 -29.87
C ASN A 483 -14.89 0.20 -29.65
N LYS A 484 -13.90 0.17 -28.75
CA LYS A 484 -13.16 -1.05 -28.37
C LYS A 484 -13.72 -1.60 -27.06
N LEU A 485 -14.03 -2.89 -27.03
CA LEU A 485 -14.39 -3.60 -25.79
C LEU A 485 -13.21 -3.54 -24.82
N VAL A 486 -13.40 -2.89 -23.68
CA VAL A 486 -12.38 -2.72 -22.62
C VAL A 486 -12.76 -3.44 -21.34
N MET A 487 -14.05 -3.70 -21.13
CA MET A 487 -14.56 -4.55 -20.07
C MET A 487 -15.66 -5.46 -20.63
N ASN A 488 -15.51 -6.78 -20.52
CA ASN A 488 -16.40 -7.81 -21.01
C ASN A 488 -17.15 -8.46 -19.83
N ASN A 489 -18.49 -8.47 -19.88
CA ASN A 489 -19.34 -9.07 -18.86
C ASN A 489 -18.97 -8.65 -17.42
N TYR A 490 -18.74 -7.36 -17.22
CA TYR A 490 -18.38 -6.84 -15.90
C TYR A 490 -19.57 -6.91 -14.94
N ASP A 491 -19.32 -7.46 -13.75
CA ASP A 491 -20.29 -7.60 -12.66
C ASP A 491 -19.82 -6.81 -11.44
N ILE A 492 -20.55 -5.75 -11.10
CA ILE A 492 -20.23 -4.86 -9.98
C ILE A 492 -20.26 -5.62 -8.65
N THR A 493 -21.24 -6.50 -8.43
CA THR A 493 -21.39 -7.24 -7.17
C THR A 493 -20.21 -8.19 -6.97
N LYS A 494 -19.79 -8.88 -8.04
CA LYS A 494 -18.62 -9.75 -8.01
C LYS A 494 -17.33 -8.97 -7.73
N ALA A 495 -17.19 -7.79 -8.33
CA ALA A 495 -15.99 -6.97 -8.21
C ALA A 495 -15.86 -6.23 -6.88
N ALA A 496 -16.95 -5.61 -6.43
CA ALA A 496 -16.99 -4.85 -5.19
C ALA A 496 -17.17 -5.74 -3.95
N GLY A 497 -17.52 -7.03 -4.14
CA GLY A 497 -17.71 -7.96 -3.03
C GLY A 497 -19.09 -7.91 -2.38
N GLY A 498 -20.08 -7.32 -3.05
CA GLY A 498 -21.43 -7.17 -2.52
C GLY A 498 -22.16 -5.92 -3.03
N ALA A 499 -23.44 -5.82 -2.68
CA ALA A 499 -24.21 -4.58 -2.82
C ALA A 499 -23.72 -3.53 -1.82
N LEU A 500 -23.90 -2.25 -2.15
CA LEU A 500 -23.46 -1.10 -1.35
C LEU A 500 -21.96 -1.10 -1.03
N ASN A 501 -21.16 -1.74 -1.87
CA ASN A 501 -19.70 -1.68 -1.84
C ASN A 501 -19.20 -0.86 -3.03
N ALA A 502 -18.31 0.09 -2.77
CA ALA A 502 -17.59 0.82 -3.80
C ALA A 502 -16.52 -0.04 -4.46
N THR A 503 -16.33 0.15 -5.77
CA THR A 503 -15.17 -0.32 -6.52
C THR A 503 -14.82 0.69 -7.62
N MET A 504 -13.55 0.69 -8.03
CA MET A 504 -13.04 1.54 -9.10
C MET A 504 -12.13 0.74 -10.03
N VAL A 505 -12.38 0.88 -11.32
CA VAL A 505 -11.62 0.22 -12.40
C VAL A 505 -10.91 1.28 -13.23
N SER A 506 -9.64 1.05 -13.56
CA SER A 506 -8.81 1.99 -14.32
C SER A 506 -8.43 1.42 -15.70
N ILE A 507 -8.88 2.10 -16.76
CA ILE A 507 -8.58 1.78 -18.15
C ILE A 507 -7.52 2.76 -18.67
N ARG A 508 -6.34 2.26 -19.01
CA ARG A 508 -5.21 3.05 -19.52
C ARG A 508 -5.05 2.91 -21.03
N GLY A 509 -4.44 3.92 -21.65
CA GLY A 509 -4.08 3.89 -23.07
C GLY A 509 -5.26 4.06 -24.02
N VAL A 510 -6.35 4.69 -23.57
CA VAL A 510 -7.48 5.02 -24.44
C VAL A 510 -7.07 6.18 -25.34
N GLN A 511 -6.97 5.92 -26.64
CA GLN A 511 -6.52 6.89 -27.63
C GLN A 511 -7.70 7.66 -28.22
N VAL A 512 -7.80 8.95 -27.89
CA VAL A 512 -8.84 9.85 -28.43
C VAL A 512 -8.30 10.56 -29.66
N THR A 513 -8.97 10.44 -30.80
CA THR A 513 -8.46 10.93 -32.10
C THR A 513 -9.34 11.99 -32.76
N ASP A 514 -10.64 11.99 -32.49
CA ASP A 514 -11.66 12.82 -33.15
C ASP A 514 -12.10 14.03 -32.28
N GLY A 515 -11.42 14.25 -31.16
CA GLY A 515 -11.75 15.31 -30.21
C GLY A 515 -12.90 14.96 -29.27
N LYS A 516 -13.37 13.70 -29.22
CA LYS A 516 -14.37 13.23 -28.27
C LYS A 516 -13.96 11.88 -27.69
N LEU A 517 -13.99 11.74 -26.37
CA LEU A 517 -13.93 10.44 -25.73
C LEU A 517 -15.33 9.84 -25.69
N ASN A 518 -15.50 8.69 -26.34
CA ASN A 518 -16.73 7.93 -26.40
C ASN A 518 -16.62 6.71 -25.48
N LEU A 519 -17.49 6.65 -24.48
CA LEU A 519 -17.65 5.52 -23.58
C LEU A 519 -19.05 4.94 -23.76
N THR A 520 -19.15 3.62 -23.90
CA THR A 520 -20.43 2.92 -24.06
C THR A 520 -20.57 1.85 -22.99
N PHE A 521 -21.69 1.87 -22.28
CA PHE A 521 -22.07 0.86 -21.30
C PHE A 521 -23.26 0.08 -21.85
N LYS A 522 -23.08 -1.21 -22.12
CA LYS A 522 -24.06 -2.06 -22.82
C LYS A 522 -24.47 -3.23 -21.94
N ALA A 523 -25.74 -3.31 -21.58
CA ALA A 523 -26.26 -4.39 -20.75
C ALA A 523 -26.16 -5.78 -21.40
N GLU A 524 -25.78 -6.78 -20.60
CA GLU A 524 -25.87 -8.20 -20.93
C GLU A 524 -26.91 -8.94 -20.04
N LYS A 525 -27.29 -8.36 -18.89
CA LYS A 525 -28.35 -8.90 -17.99
C LYS A 525 -29.39 -7.86 -17.58
N ASP A 526 -28.96 -6.83 -16.87
CA ASP A 526 -29.80 -5.69 -16.46
C ASP A 526 -29.13 -4.39 -16.91
N PHE A 527 -29.82 -3.25 -16.78
CA PHE A 527 -29.24 -1.94 -17.11
C PHE A 527 -27.83 -1.78 -16.51
N PRO A 528 -26.89 -1.11 -17.20
CA PRO A 528 -25.60 -0.79 -16.59
C PRO A 528 -25.80 0.13 -15.37
N LEU A 529 -24.75 0.34 -14.59
CA LEU A 529 -24.74 1.34 -13.52
C LEU A 529 -23.36 1.99 -13.55
N ILE A 530 -23.30 3.31 -13.54
CA ILE A 530 -22.05 4.07 -13.41
C ILE A 530 -22.30 5.28 -12.51
N SER A 531 -21.51 5.41 -11.44
CA SER A 531 -21.69 6.45 -10.41
C SER A 531 -20.77 7.65 -10.61
N ALA A 532 -19.55 7.43 -11.11
CA ALA A 532 -18.66 8.52 -11.47
C ALA A 532 -17.67 8.13 -12.56
N ILE A 533 -17.15 9.15 -13.25
CA ILE A 533 -16.13 9.01 -14.29
C ILE A 533 -15.03 10.04 -14.02
N GLU A 534 -13.77 9.59 -13.91
CA GLU A 534 -12.60 10.47 -13.90
C GLU A 534 -11.78 10.22 -15.17
N VAL A 535 -11.40 11.28 -15.89
CA VAL A 535 -10.57 11.21 -17.10
C VAL A 535 -9.31 12.03 -16.88
N LEU A 536 -8.16 11.38 -17.01
CA LEU A 536 -6.84 11.95 -16.77
C LEU A 536 -6.00 11.85 -18.04
N ARG A 537 -5.10 12.81 -18.28
CA ARG A 537 -4.06 12.64 -19.30
C ARG A 537 -3.14 11.48 -18.92
N ALA A 538 -2.71 10.71 -19.93
CA ALA A 538 -1.86 9.53 -19.76
C ALA A 538 -0.48 9.83 -19.18
#